data_AF-D7F1Q5-F1
#
_entry.id   AF-D7F1Q5-F1
#
_cell.length_a   1.000
_cell.length_b   1.000
_cell.length_c   1.000
_cell.angle_alpha   90.00
_cell.angle_beta   90.00
_cell.angle_gamma   90.00
#
_symmetry.space_group_name_H-M   'P 1'
#
loop_
_entity.id
_entity.type
_entity.pdbx_description
1 polymer ?
#
loop_
_entity_poly.entity_id
_entity_poly.type
_entity_poly.pdbx_seq_one_letter_code
_entity_poly.pdbx_strand_id
1 'polypeptide(L)'
;RVFCIGFTERMNNQTKKTTYAQHQQVKNIRKKMVDIITREVANSELKEVVNKLIPDTMADDIRKARNSIYPLKDVHIRKVKVLKKPRFDLNKLMEMHGESGKAIASGDDVGSKVDRPDNYEPPVQASV
;
A
#
# COMPACT_ATOMS: atom_id res chain seq x y z
N ARG A 1 2.54 -6.67 7.52
CA ARG A 1 2.00 -5.52 8.30
C ARG A 1 1.69 -4.40 7.33
N VAL A 2 0.47 -3.88 7.33
CA VAL A 2 -0.02 -2.83 6.41
C VAL A 2 -0.35 -1.57 7.22
N PHE A 3 0.00 -0.40 6.69
CA PHE A 3 -0.27 0.90 7.30
C PHE A 3 -1.18 1.69 6.37
N CYS A 4 -2.34 2.08 6.88
CA CYS A 4 -3.30 2.92 6.17
C CYS A 4 -3.33 4.32 6.81
N ILE A 5 -3.51 5.34 5.99
CA ILE A 5 -3.76 6.72 6.40
C ILE A 5 -5.05 7.21 5.73
N GLY A 6 -5.75 8.14 6.38
CA GLY A 6 -6.90 8.82 5.81
C GLY A 6 -7.18 10.09 6.58
N PHE A 7 -7.72 11.09 5.91
CA PHE A 7 -8.00 12.40 6.47
C PHE A 7 -9.49 12.69 6.44
N THR A 8 -9.97 13.45 7.41
CA THR A 8 -11.38 13.88 7.46
C THR A 8 -11.68 14.88 6.35
N GLU A 9 -12.76 14.65 5.61
CA GLU A 9 -13.19 15.50 4.50
C GLU A 9 -14.20 16.54 4.97
N ARG A 10 -14.01 17.79 4.56
CA ARG A 10 -14.98 18.87 4.81
C ARG A 10 -16.15 18.71 3.86
N MET A 11 -17.37 18.76 4.38
CA MET A 11 -18.58 18.75 3.54
C MET A 11 -18.81 20.11 2.88
N ASN A 12 -19.34 20.12 1.66
CA ASN A 12 -19.50 21.34 0.84
C ASN A 12 -20.28 22.47 1.54
N ASN A 13 -21.29 22.12 2.35
CA ASN A 13 -22.13 23.10 3.05
C ASN A 13 -21.71 23.35 4.50
N GLN A 14 -20.49 22.94 4.88
CA GLN A 14 -20.00 23.10 6.24
C GLN A 14 -19.48 24.52 6.47
N THR A 15 -20.10 25.27 7.38
CA THR A 15 -19.67 26.62 7.77
C THR A 15 -18.44 26.63 8.67
N LYS A 16 -18.31 25.65 9.57
CA LYS A 16 -17.18 25.50 10.49
C LYS A 16 -15.88 25.23 9.74
N LYS A 17 -14.78 25.89 10.14
CA LYS A 17 -13.44 25.68 9.59
C LYS A 17 -12.85 24.31 9.97
N THR A 18 -13.21 23.80 11.14
CA THR A 18 -12.69 22.53 11.67
C THR A 18 -13.64 21.37 11.37
N THR A 19 -13.04 20.22 11.05
CA THR A 19 -13.74 19.00 10.64
C THR A 19 -13.19 17.83 11.45
N TYR A 20 -13.43 17.84 12.77
CA TYR A 20 -12.92 16.82 13.67
C TYR A 20 -13.93 15.69 13.84
N ALA A 21 -13.44 14.45 13.71
CA ALA A 21 -14.18 13.27 14.12
C ALA A 21 -14.03 13.05 15.63
N GLN A 22 -15.12 12.70 16.30
CA GLN A 22 -15.10 12.33 17.70
C GLN A 22 -14.30 11.03 17.92
N HIS A 23 -13.78 10.83 19.13
CA HIS A 23 -12.94 9.68 19.45
C HIS A 23 -13.61 8.32 19.15
N GLN A 24 -14.92 8.20 19.42
CA GLN A 24 -15.66 6.98 19.10
C GLN A 24 -15.77 6.74 17.59
N GLN A 25 -15.98 7.80 16.81
CA GLN A 25 -15.99 7.73 15.35
C GLN A 25 -14.62 7.27 14.83
N VAL A 26 -13.52 7.83 15.37
CA VAL A 26 -12.15 7.41 15.01
C VAL A 26 -11.89 5.94 15.32
N LYS A 27 -12.33 5.44 16.48
CA LYS A 27 -12.23 4.01 16.83
C LYS A 27 -12.99 3.13 15.84
N ASN A 28 -14.22 3.51 15.53
CA ASN A 28 -15.03 2.80 14.54
C ASN A 28 -14.33 2.83 13.16
N ILE A 29 -13.80 3.99 12.74
CA ILE A 29 -13.06 4.17 11.48
C ILE A 29 -11.92 3.17 11.38
N ARG A 30 -11.06 3.15 12.40
CA ARG A 30 -9.91 2.24 12.46
C ARG A 30 -10.33 0.77 12.44
N LYS A 31 -11.41 0.41 13.13
CA LYS A 31 -11.93 -0.97 13.11
C LYS A 31 -12.31 -1.40 11.69
N LYS A 32 -13.12 -0.61 10.99
CA LYS A 32 -13.51 -0.90 9.59
C LYS A 32 -12.31 -0.92 8.63
N MET A 33 -11.34 -0.02 8.80
CA MET A 33 -10.12 -0.03 8.00
C MET A 33 -9.36 -1.36 8.15
N VAL A 34 -9.17 -1.80 9.40
CA VAL A 34 -8.49 -3.07 9.68
C VAL A 34 -9.28 -4.25 9.14
N ASP A 35 -10.60 -4.28 9.33
CA ASP A 35 -11.45 -5.38 8.87
C ASP A 35 -11.37 -5.57 7.34
N ILE A 36 -11.43 -4.47 6.57
CA ILE A 36 -11.34 -4.53 5.10
C ILE A 36 -9.94 -4.96 4.66
N ILE A 37 -8.89 -4.37 5.23
CA ILE A 37 -7.50 -4.72 4.87
C ILE A 37 -7.22 -6.19 5.19
N THR A 38 -7.62 -6.67 6.37
CA THR A 38 -7.41 -8.06 6.77
C THR A 38 -8.17 -9.01 5.86
N ARG A 39 -9.42 -8.69 5.49
CA ARG A 39 -10.21 -9.52 4.56
C ARG A 39 -9.54 -9.63 3.18
N GLU A 40 -9.06 -8.52 2.63
CA GLU A 40 -8.44 -8.53 1.30
C GLU A 40 -7.07 -9.20 1.28
N VAL A 41 -6.25 -9.00 2.32
CA VAL A 41 -4.89 -9.56 2.38
C VAL A 41 -4.88 -11.02 2.80
N ALA A 42 -5.80 -11.45 3.67
CA ALA A 42 -5.85 -12.85 4.12
C ALA A 42 -6.34 -13.81 3.03
N ASN A 43 -7.17 -13.32 2.10
CA ASN A 43 -7.75 -14.14 1.04
C ASN A 43 -6.91 -14.17 -0.24
N SER A 44 -5.85 -13.36 -0.34
CA SER A 44 -5.07 -13.17 -1.57
C SER A 44 -3.60 -13.53 -1.37
N GLU A 45 -2.99 -14.05 -2.44
CA GLU A 45 -1.55 -14.26 -2.51
C GLU A 45 -0.79 -12.96 -2.81
N LEU A 46 0.53 -12.94 -2.58
CA LEU A 46 1.39 -11.76 -2.75
C LEU A 46 1.22 -11.08 -4.13
N LYS A 47 1.11 -11.85 -5.22
CA LYS A 47 0.91 -11.31 -6.59
C LYS A 47 -0.39 -10.51 -6.69
N GLU A 48 -1.49 -11.06 -6.16
CA GLU A 48 -2.79 -10.38 -6.16
C GLU A 48 -2.81 -9.15 -5.26
N VAL A 49 -2.18 -9.23 -4.09
CA VAL A 49 -2.09 -8.09 -3.17
C VAL A 49 -1.36 -6.92 -3.86
N VAL A 50 -0.26 -7.19 -4.58
CA VAL A 50 0.45 -6.15 -5.34
C VAL A 50 -0.43 -5.58 -6.46
N ASN A 51 -1.17 -6.42 -7.18
CA ASN A 51 -2.10 -5.96 -8.22
C ASN A 51 -3.22 -5.07 -7.68
N LYS A 52 -3.69 -5.29 -6.44
CA LYS A 52 -4.68 -4.43 -5.77
C LYS A 52 -4.08 -3.10 -5.29
N LEU A 53 -2.79 -3.09 -4.93
CA LEU A 53 -2.06 -1.92 -4.43
C LEU A 53 -1.72 -0.92 -5.52
N ILE A 54 -1.45 -1.36 -6.76
CA ILE A 54 -1.10 -0.46 -7.89
C ILE A 54 -2.19 0.59 -8.15
N PRO A 55 -3.48 0.21 -8.30
CA PRO A 55 -4.58 1.17 -8.43
C PRO A 55 -5.14 1.65 -7.08
N ASP A 56 -4.57 1.23 -5.94
CA ASP A 56 -5.06 1.48 -4.58
C ASP A 56 -6.56 1.17 -4.35
N THR A 57 -7.07 0.11 -4.99
CA THR A 57 -8.48 -0.34 -4.89
C THR A 57 -8.95 -0.58 -3.46
N MET A 58 -8.04 -1.03 -2.59
CA MET A 58 -8.33 -1.25 -1.17
C MET A 58 -8.65 0.05 -0.44
N ALA A 59 -7.99 1.16 -0.80
CA ALA A 59 -8.25 2.45 -0.18
C ALA A 59 -9.62 3.02 -0.61
N ASP A 60 -9.99 2.81 -1.88
CA ASP A 60 -11.31 3.21 -2.38
C ASP A 60 -12.46 2.46 -1.68
N ASP A 61 -12.29 1.17 -1.42
CA ASP A 61 -13.26 0.38 -0.67
C ASP A 61 -13.39 0.86 0.77
N ILE A 62 -12.28 1.22 1.41
CA ILE A 62 -12.28 1.83 2.73
C ILE A 62 -13.04 3.17 2.72
N ARG A 63 -12.76 4.05 1.74
CA ARG A 63 -13.44 5.34 1.60
C ARG A 63 -14.95 5.16 1.47
N LYS A 64 -15.41 4.28 0.57
CA LYS A 64 -16.83 3.97 0.37
C LYS A 64 -17.49 3.42 1.64
N ALA A 65 -16.86 2.44 2.28
CA ALA A 65 -17.41 1.79 3.48
C ALA A 65 -17.47 2.71 4.71
N ARG A 66 -16.66 3.77 4.74
CA ARG A 66 -16.57 4.71 5.86
C ARG A 66 -17.49 5.91 5.79
N ASN A 67 -17.97 6.26 4.60
CA ASN A 67 -18.86 7.40 4.37
C ASN A 67 -20.11 7.39 5.28
N SER A 68 -20.58 6.21 5.71
CA SER A 68 -21.70 6.08 6.67
C SER A 68 -21.41 6.65 8.07
N ILE A 69 -20.14 6.80 8.48
CA ILE A 69 -19.79 7.23 9.84
C ILE A 69 -19.13 8.60 9.84
N TYR A 70 -18.21 8.84 8.92
CA TYR A 70 -17.62 10.16 8.71
C TYR A 70 -16.98 10.21 7.32
N PRO A 71 -17.14 11.31 6.56
CA PRO A 71 -16.55 11.44 5.23
C PRO A 71 -15.02 11.54 5.32
N LEU A 72 -14.32 10.77 4.48
CA LEU A 72 -12.86 10.70 4.42
C LEU A 72 -12.34 11.06 3.03
N LYS A 73 -11.26 11.83 3.00
CA LYS A 73 -10.44 12.13 1.81
C LYS A 73 -9.04 11.57 1.98
N ASP A 74 -8.35 11.43 0.85
CA ASP A 74 -6.94 11.05 0.79
C ASP A 74 -6.65 9.77 1.61
N VAL A 75 -7.50 8.76 1.46
CA VAL A 75 -7.29 7.43 2.05
C VAL A 75 -6.28 6.69 1.19
N HIS A 76 -5.19 6.20 1.79
CA HIS A 76 -4.14 5.49 1.07
C HIS A 76 -3.49 4.41 1.94
N ILE A 77 -2.95 3.38 1.30
CA ILE A 77 -2.01 2.47 1.95
C ILE A 77 -0.61 3.09 1.92
N ARG A 78 -0.21 3.71 3.04
CA ARG A 78 1.04 4.46 3.15
C ARG A 78 2.30 3.58 3.17
N LYS A 79 2.21 2.38 3.75
CA LYS A 79 3.36 1.48 3.86
C LYS A 79 2.94 0.04 4.00
N VAL A 80 3.62 -0.85 3.29
CA VAL A 80 3.52 -2.30 3.49
C VAL A 80 4.89 -2.82 3.94
N LYS A 81 4.91 -3.56 5.04
CA LYS A 81 6.11 -4.23 5.57
C LYS A 81 5.88 -5.75 5.58
N VAL A 82 6.76 -6.48 4.91
CA VAL A 82 6.86 -7.94 5.03
C VAL A 82 7.57 -8.26 6.34
N LEU A 83 6.95 -9.03 7.22
CA LEU A 83 7.53 -9.40 8.53
C LEU A 83 8.23 -10.75 8.48
N LYS A 84 7.63 -11.70 7.76
CA LYS A 84 8.15 -13.05 7.61
C LYS A 84 8.12 -13.37 6.12
N LYS A 85 9.29 -13.65 5.56
CA LYS A 85 9.41 -14.18 4.21
C LYS A 85 9.18 -15.69 4.23
N PRO A 86 8.47 -16.26 3.24
CA PRO A 86 8.43 -17.71 3.08
C PRO A 86 9.85 -18.23 2.77
N ARG A 87 10.04 -19.55 2.91
CA ARG A 87 11.29 -20.18 2.46
C ARG A 87 11.45 -19.93 0.96
N PHE A 88 12.66 -19.62 0.53
CA PHE A 88 12.91 -19.32 -0.87
C PHE A 88 12.62 -20.56 -1.73
N ASP A 89 11.82 -20.36 -2.77
CA ASP A 89 11.45 -21.40 -3.73
C ASP A 89 11.65 -20.82 -5.14
N LEU A 90 12.54 -21.48 -5.90
CA LEU A 90 12.89 -21.06 -7.25
C LEU A 90 11.71 -21.18 -8.22
N ASN A 91 10.85 -22.20 -8.05
CA ASN A 91 9.70 -22.41 -8.92
C ASN A 91 8.69 -21.29 -8.75
N LYS A 92 8.43 -20.90 -7.50
CA LYS A 92 7.52 -19.79 -7.16
C LYS A 92 8.05 -18.44 -7.65
N LEU A 93 9.37 -18.26 -7.63
CA LEU A 93 9.99 -17.05 -8.19
C LEU A 93 9.84 -17.01 -9.72
N MET A 94 10.12 -18.12 -10.39
CA MET A 94 9.97 -18.21 -11.85
C MET A 94 8.51 -18.04 -12.29
N GLU A 95 7.53 -18.48 -11.50
CA GLU A 95 6.11 -18.20 -11.77
C GLU A 95 5.77 -16.70 -11.66
N MET A 96 6.37 -16.00 -10.70
CA MET A 96 6.16 -14.56 -10.53
C MET A 96 6.81 -13.71 -11.63
N HIS A 97 7.91 -14.19 -12.23
CA HIS A 97 8.68 -13.49 -13.28
C HIS A 97 8.46 -14.05 -14.69
N GLY A 98 7.86 -15.23 -14.83
CA GLY A 98 7.75 -16.00 -16.09
C GLY A 98 6.61 -15.55 -17.00
N GLU A 99 5.68 -14.73 -16.51
CA GLU A 99 4.59 -14.17 -17.30
C GLU A 99 4.45 -12.66 -17.05
N SER A 100 5.49 -11.91 -17.43
CA SER A 100 5.38 -10.47 -17.70
C SER A 100 5.99 -10.13 -19.06
N GLY A 101 5.67 -10.96 -20.06
CA GLY A 101 5.77 -10.62 -21.47
C GLY A 101 4.63 -9.67 -21.88
N LYS A 102 4.60 -8.47 -21.31
CA LYS A 102 4.13 -7.30 -22.06
C LYS A 102 5.38 -6.59 -22.54
N ALA A 103 5.70 -6.85 -23.81
CA ALA A 103 6.66 -6.08 -24.57
C ALA A 103 6.36 -4.58 -24.42
N ILE A 104 7.16 -3.89 -23.61
CA ILE A 104 7.56 -2.54 -23.93
C ILE A 104 8.87 -2.71 -24.66
N ALA A 105 8.81 -2.56 -25.98
CA ALA A 105 9.95 -2.58 -26.86
C ALA A 105 10.97 -1.54 -26.40
N SER A 106 12.13 -2.02 -25.93
CA SER A 106 13.44 -1.37 -26.07
C SER A 106 14.47 -2.45 -25.72
N GLY A 107 15.21 -2.88 -26.74
CA GLY A 107 16.18 -3.97 -26.66
C GLY A 107 17.40 -3.66 -25.80
N ASP A 108 18.18 -4.73 -25.60
CA ASP A 108 19.52 -4.80 -25.03
C ASP A 108 19.68 -4.38 -23.56
N ASP A 109 19.74 -5.38 -22.67
CA ASP A 109 21.02 -5.78 -22.06
C ASP A 109 20.80 -7.00 -21.14
N VAL A 110 21.66 -8.00 -21.28
CA VAL A 110 21.68 -9.23 -20.48
C VAL A 110 21.99 -8.86 -19.04
N GLY A 111 21.03 -9.07 -18.14
CA GLY A 111 21.16 -8.75 -16.71
C GLY A 111 22.40 -9.35 -16.07
N SER A 112 23.36 -8.50 -15.73
CA SER A 112 24.50 -8.82 -14.86
C SER A 112 24.09 -8.72 -13.39
N LYS A 113 24.59 -9.65 -12.56
CA LYS A 113 24.33 -9.69 -11.11
C LYS A 113 24.97 -8.48 -10.42
N VAL A 114 24.17 -7.72 -9.66
CA VAL A 114 24.68 -6.71 -8.73
C VAL A 114 24.87 -7.37 -7.36
N ASP A 115 26.10 -7.70 -7.00
CA ASP A 115 26.46 -8.04 -5.61
C ASP A 115 26.54 -6.75 -4.80
N ARG A 116 25.71 -6.64 -3.76
CA ARG A 116 25.69 -5.50 -2.83
C ARG A 116 26.26 -5.95 -1.48
N PRO A 117 27.54 -5.66 -1.16
CA PRO A 117 28.13 -6.03 0.13
C PRO A 117 27.57 -5.19 1.29
N ASP A 118 27.48 -5.80 2.47
CA ASP A 118 26.75 -5.39 3.69
C ASP A 118 27.15 -4.06 4.35
N ASN A 119 28.03 -3.24 3.76
CA ASN A 119 28.57 -2.04 4.41
C ASN A 119 28.38 -0.73 3.61
N TYR A 120 27.26 -0.59 2.92
CA TYR A 120 26.92 0.66 2.22
C TYR A 120 26.44 1.74 3.21
N GLU A 121 27.36 2.58 3.68
CA GLU A 121 27.02 3.89 4.26
C GLU A 121 26.80 4.92 3.14
N PRO A 122 25.65 5.62 3.13
CA PRO A 122 25.39 6.66 2.13
C PRO A 122 26.33 7.87 2.38
N PRO A 123 26.89 8.46 1.31
CA PRO A 123 27.78 9.61 1.46
C PRO A 123 27.02 10.81 2.04
N VAL A 124 27.62 11.46 3.04
CA VAL A 124 27.09 12.67 3.67
C VAL A 124 27.18 13.82 2.65
N GLN A 125 26.05 14.47 2.37
CA GLN A 125 26.01 15.60 1.45
C GLN A 125 26.94 16.72 1.94
N ALA A 126 27.90 17.11 1.10
CA ALA A 126 28.64 18.35 1.31
C ALA A 126 27.72 19.53 1.01
N SER A 127 27.57 20.41 1.99
CA SER A 127 26.84 21.66 1.88
C SER A 127 27.51 22.63 0.91
N VAL A 128 26.78 23.04 -0.12
CA VAL A 128 26.79 24.39 -0.72
C VAL A 128 25.37 24.69 -1.19
#